data_AF-A0AAU0M6X2-F1
#
_entry.id   AF-A0AAU0M6X2-F1
#
_cell.length_a   1.000
_cell.length_b   1.000
_cell.length_c   1.000
_cell.angle_alpha   90.00
_cell.angle_beta   90.00
_cell.angle_gamma   90.00
#
_symmetry.space_group_name_H-M   'P 1'
#
loop_
_entity.id
_entity.type
_entity.pdbx_description
1 polymer ?
#
loop_
_entity_poly.entity_id
_entity_poly.type
_entity_poly.pdbx_seq_one_letter_code
_entity_poly.pdbx_strand_id
1 'polypeptide(L)'
;MARTVDPAKRARRQRALDSILFAQNDLISLVEKCGDLEAGARAEVGGHPIGDEIVARAALSRGALEGSLAAVAQARQACAMIDVTVEVPDEEERSG
;
A
#
# COMPACT_ATOMS: atom_id res chain seq x y z
N MET A 1 -3.70 -13.46 34.21
CA MET A 1 -4.13 -13.30 32.81
C MET A 1 -2.96 -13.29 31.83
N ALA A 2 -2.69 -14.43 31.20
CA ALA A 2 -1.73 -14.55 30.10
C ALA A 2 -2.35 -14.09 28.77
N ARG A 3 -1.56 -13.49 27.87
CA ARG A 3 -1.98 -13.18 26.49
C ARG A 3 -1.43 -14.22 25.53
N THR A 4 -2.26 -14.70 24.62
CA THR A 4 -1.84 -15.59 23.52
C THR A 4 -2.25 -15.00 22.16
N VAL A 5 -1.58 -15.43 21.09
CA VAL A 5 -1.95 -15.04 19.73
C VAL A 5 -3.21 -15.79 19.31
N ASP A 6 -4.24 -15.05 18.88
CA ASP A 6 -5.42 -15.62 18.26
C ASP A 6 -5.09 -16.01 16.79
N PRO A 7 -5.12 -17.31 16.44
CA PRO A 7 -4.80 -17.76 15.09
C PRO A 7 -5.72 -17.17 14.01
N ALA A 8 -6.99 -16.94 14.32
CA ALA A 8 -7.95 -16.37 13.37
C ALA A 8 -7.68 -14.88 13.14
N LYS A 9 -7.37 -14.11 14.20
CA LYS A 9 -6.94 -12.70 14.05
C LYS A 9 -5.63 -12.61 13.26
N ARG A 10 -4.66 -13.47 13.56
CA ARG A 10 -3.39 -13.56 12.81
C ARG A 10 -3.63 -13.84 11.34
N ALA A 11 -4.45 -14.83 10.99
CA ALA A 11 -4.76 -15.19 9.61
C ALA A 11 -5.49 -14.06 8.86
N ARG A 12 -6.41 -13.34 9.53
CA ARG A 12 -7.08 -12.16 8.95
C ARG A 12 -6.09 -11.03 8.66
N ARG A 13 -5.20 -10.72 9.61
CA ARG A 13 -4.15 -9.72 9.42
C ARG A 13 -3.22 -10.09 8.26
N GLN A 14 -2.82 -11.36 8.16
CA GLN A 14 -1.96 -11.82 7.08
C GLN A 14 -2.62 -11.63 5.70
N ARG A 15 -3.89 -12.03 5.54
CA ARG A 15 -4.61 -11.82 4.27
C ARG A 15 -4.69 -10.34 3.88
N ALA A 16 -4.92 -9.45 4.85
CA ALA A 16 -4.92 -8.02 4.59
C ALA A 16 -3.53 -7.52 4.16
N LEU A 17 -2.46 -7.95 4.82
CA LEU A 17 -1.08 -7.64 4.43
C LEU A 17 -0.75 -8.13 3.02
N ASP A 18 -1.18 -9.34 2.66
CA ASP A 18 -0.94 -9.92 1.33
C ASP A 18 -1.68 -9.11 0.24
N SER A 19 -2.94 -8.71 0.48
CA SER A 19 -3.69 -7.84 -0.44
C SER A 19 -3.05 -6.47 -0.60
N ILE A 20 -2.56 -5.87 0.50
CA ILE A 20 -1.84 -4.58 0.47
C ILE A 20 -0.54 -4.72 -0.32
N LEU A 21 0.21 -5.81 -0.14
CA LEU A 21 1.45 -6.05 -0.87
C LEU A 21 1.22 -6.20 -2.38
N PHE A 22 0.15 -6.90 -2.77
CA PHE A 22 -0.24 -7.00 -4.17
C PHE A 22 -0.52 -5.62 -4.79
N ALA A 23 -1.36 -4.81 -4.13
CA ALA A 23 -1.65 -3.45 -4.58
C ALA A 23 -0.40 -2.55 -4.62
N GLN A 24 0.51 -2.72 -3.68
CA GLN A 24 1.78 -2.00 -3.65
C GLN A 24 2.64 -2.31 -4.89
N ASN A 25 2.75 -3.59 -5.26
CA ASN A 25 3.52 -4.00 -6.44
C ASN A 25 2.90 -3.49 -7.74
N ASP A 26 1.57 -3.52 -7.86
CA ASP A 26 0.87 -2.97 -9.02
C ASP A 26 1.13 -1.46 -9.15
N LEU A 27 1.08 -0.71 -8.05
CA LEU A 27 1.39 0.72 -8.03
C LEU A 27 2.83 1.00 -8.42
N ILE A 28 3.80 0.21 -7.94
CA ILE A 28 5.22 0.34 -8.35
C ILE A 28 5.35 0.18 -9.86
N SER A 29 4.75 -0.87 -10.44
CA SER A 29 4.80 -1.09 -11.89
C SER A 29 4.13 0.03 -12.68
N LEU A 30 3.02 0.59 -12.16
CA LEU A 30 2.34 1.72 -12.80
C LEU A 30 3.18 3.01 -12.73
N VAL A 31 3.82 3.31 -11.61
CA VAL A 31 4.71 4.46 -11.45
C VAL A 31 5.84 4.40 -12.48
N GLU A 32 6.49 3.24 -12.61
CA GLU A 32 7.56 3.01 -13.60
C GLU A 32 7.08 3.26 -15.03
N LYS A 33 5.97 2.60 -15.44
CA LYS A 33 5.39 2.77 -16.78
C LYS A 33 4.95 4.20 -17.06
N CYS A 34 4.38 4.90 -16.08
CA CYS A 34 4.04 6.31 -16.21
C CYS A 34 5.30 7.20 -16.35
N GLY A 35 6.39 6.85 -15.68
CA GLY A 35 7.69 7.49 -15.87
C GLY A 35 8.22 7.33 -17.30
N ASP A 36 8.14 6.13 -17.86
CA ASP A 36 8.54 5.85 -19.25
C ASP A 36 7.68 6.65 -20.24
N LEU A 37 6.36 6.72 -20.02
CA LEU A 37 5.44 7.50 -20.84
C LEU A 37 5.71 9.01 -20.74
N GLU A 38 6.00 9.53 -19.54
CA GLU A 38 6.37 10.93 -19.36
C GLU A 38 7.66 11.26 -20.11
N ALA A 39 8.67 10.39 -20.04
CA ALA A 39 9.93 10.55 -20.75
C ALA A 39 9.74 10.52 -22.27
N GLY A 40 8.93 9.58 -22.77
CA GLY A 40 8.57 9.50 -24.19
C GLY A 40 7.84 10.75 -24.69
N ALA A 41 6.80 11.19 -23.97
CA ALA A 41 6.07 12.41 -24.31
C ALA A 41 6.99 13.64 -24.33
N ARG A 42 7.90 13.76 -23.37
CA ARG A 42 8.87 14.86 -23.33
C ARG A 42 9.80 14.85 -24.54
N ALA A 43 10.25 13.67 -24.98
CA ALA A 43 11.11 13.54 -26.15
C ALA A 43 10.39 13.84 -27.47
N GLU A 44 9.10 13.49 -27.58
CA GLU A 44 8.33 13.64 -28.82
C GLU A 44 7.72 15.03 -29.00
N VAL A 45 7.18 15.62 -27.93
CA VAL A 45 6.36 16.84 -28.02
C VAL A 45 6.87 17.99 -27.14
N GLY A 46 7.94 17.78 -26.36
CA GLY A 46 8.47 18.81 -25.47
C GLY A 46 9.00 20.05 -26.20
N GLY A 47 8.89 21.22 -25.57
CA GLY A 47 9.35 22.50 -26.12
C GLY A 47 8.33 23.21 -27.00
N HIS A 48 7.10 22.72 -27.04
CA HIS A 48 5.95 23.37 -27.68
C HIS A 48 4.81 23.51 -26.66
N PRO A 49 4.02 24.60 -26.67
CA PRO A 49 3.05 24.88 -25.60
C PRO A 49 2.06 23.73 -25.30
N ILE A 50 1.54 23.09 -26.36
CA ILE A 50 0.60 21.96 -26.21
C ILE A 50 1.32 20.70 -25.70
N GLY A 51 2.52 20.43 -26.18
CA GLY A 51 3.30 19.28 -25.75
C GLY A 51 3.78 19.41 -24.31
N ASP A 52 4.15 20.61 -23.87
CA ASP A 52 4.49 20.89 -22.48
C ASP A 52 3.29 20.66 -21.55
N GLU A 53 2.06 20.96 -22.00
CA GLU A 53 0.84 20.62 -21.25
C GLU A 53 0.63 19.11 -21.14
N ILE A 54 0.87 18.35 -22.21
CA ILE A 54 0.80 16.88 -22.20
C ILE A 54 1.83 16.30 -21.21
N VAL A 55 3.07 16.78 -21.27
CA VAL A 55 4.15 16.37 -20.35
C VAL A 55 3.79 16.70 -18.91
N ALA A 56 3.24 17.89 -18.64
CA ALA A 56 2.80 18.28 -17.32
C ALA A 56 1.68 17.37 -16.78
N ARG A 57 0.71 16.99 -17.62
CA ARG A 57 -0.36 16.04 -17.23
C ARG A 57 0.18 14.64 -16.95
N ALA A 58 1.16 14.18 -17.72
CA ALA A 58 1.84 12.90 -17.46
C ALA A 58 2.58 12.93 -16.11
N ALA A 59 3.34 13.99 -15.84
CA ALA A 59 4.03 14.20 -14.57
C ALA A 59 3.06 14.26 -13.37
N LEU A 60 1.92 14.95 -13.51
CA LEU A 60 0.86 14.99 -12.48
C LEU A 60 0.30 13.59 -12.19
N SER A 61 0.06 12.80 -13.24
CA SER A 61 -0.45 11.42 -13.10
C SER A 61 0.56 10.54 -12.37
N ARG A 62 1.86 10.66 -12.69
CA ARG A 62 2.93 9.96 -11.98
C ARG A 62 2.98 10.36 -10.50
N GLY A 63 2.92 11.65 -10.21
CA GLY A 63 2.91 12.16 -8.82
C GLY A 63 1.71 11.66 -8.02
N ALA A 64 0.52 11.53 -8.63
CA ALA A 64 -0.65 10.95 -7.97
C ALA A 64 -0.46 9.46 -7.63
N LEU A 65 0.21 8.70 -8.50
CA LEU A 65 0.55 7.30 -8.24
C LEU A 65 1.61 7.17 -7.14
N GLU A 66 2.63 8.03 -7.13
CA GLU A 66 3.63 8.10 -6.05
C GLU A 66 2.96 8.38 -4.69
N GLY A 67 2.01 9.32 -4.65
CA GLY A 67 1.20 9.60 -3.45
C GLY A 67 0.35 8.39 -3.01
N SER A 68 -0.25 7.69 -3.97
CA SER A 68 -1.01 6.46 -3.70
C SER A 68 -0.12 5.35 -3.14
N LEU A 69 1.09 5.18 -3.69
CA LEU A 69 2.08 4.22 -3.21
C LEU A 69 2.50 4.50 -1.77
N ALA A 70 2.72 5.78 -1.42
CA ALA A 70 3.02 6.18 -0.05
C ALA A 70 1.86 5.86 0.91
N ALA A 71 0.61 6.12 0.51
CA ALA A 71 -0.57 5.80 1.31
C ALA A 71 -0.72 4.27 1.53
N VAL A 72 -0.47 3.46 0.51
CA VAL A 72 -0.50 1.99 0.62
C VAL A 72 0.62 1.48 1.54
N ALA A 73 1.82 2.08 1.47
CA ALA A 73 2.91 1.74 2.39
C ALA A 73 2.55 2.05 3.86
N GLN A 74 1.89 3.17 4.12
CA GLN A 74 1.37 3.52 5.45
C GLN A 74 0.29 2.53 5.92
N ALA A 75 -0.64 2.16 5.04
CA ALA A 75 -1.66 1.16 5.34
C ALA A 75 -1.04 -0.20 5.69
N ARG A 76 0.04 -0.61 5.01
CA ARG A 76 0.80 -1.82 5.33
C ARG A 76 1.38 -1.76 6.74
N GLN A 77 2.01 -0.64 7.10
CA GLN A 77 2.59 -0.44 8.43
C GLN A 77 1.51 -0.46 9.51
N ALA A 78 0.39 0.25 9.30
CA ALA A 78 -0.74 0.25 10.22
C ALA A 78 -1.32 -1.17 10.41
N CYS A 79 -1.49 -1.92 9.32
CA CYS A 79 -1.99 -3.29 9.37
C CYS A 79 -1.05 -4.23 10.14
N ALA A 80 0.27 -4.09 9.96
CA ALA A 80 1.26 -4.88 10.67
C ALA A 80 1.22 -4.65 12.20
N MET A 81 0.84 -3.45 12.63
CA MET A 81 0.74 -3.05 14.05
C MET A 81 -0.55 -3.50 14.73
N ILE A 82 -1.54 -4.04 14.00
CA ILE A 82 -2.78 -4.54 14.60
C ILE A 82 -2.46 -5.68 15.56
N ASP A 83 -2.85 -5.51 16.83
CA ASP A 83 -2.71 -6.52 17.86
C ASP A 83 -3.64 -7.71 17.56
N VAL A 84 -3.04 -8.90 17.54
CA VAL A 84 -3.71 -10.18 17.28
C VAL A 84 -3.77 -11.06 18.53
N THR A 85 -3.44 -10.51 19.70
CA THR A 85 -3.50 -11.23 20.97
C THR A 85 -4.88 -11.20 21.60
N VAL A 86 -5.15 -12.18 22.45
CA VAL A 86 -6.35 -12.32 23.29
C VAL A 86 -5.93 -12.72 24.70
N GLU A 87 -6.72 -12.31 25.69
CA GLU A 87 -6.55 -12.73 27.08
C GLU A 87 -7.06 -14.16 27.26
N VAL A 88 -6.27 -14.98 27.95
CA VAL A 88 -6.65 -16.33 28.35
C VAL A 88 -7.08 -16.26 29.82
N PRO A 89 -8.32 -16.67 30.17
CA PRO A 89 -8.75 -16.75 31.57
C PRO A 89 -7.83 -17.68 32.36
N ASP A 90 -7.50 -17.30 33.59
CA ASP A 90 -6.72 -18.14 34.48
C ASP A 90 -7.59 -19.36 34.90
N GLU A 91 -7.00 -20.55 35.05
CA GLU A 91 -7.73 -21.83 35.19
C GLU A 91 -8.70 -21.90 36.39
N GLU A 92 -8.54 -21.01 37.39
CA GLU A 92 -9.42 -20.92 38.57
C GLU A 92 -10.82 -20.37 38.26
N GLU A 93 -11.01 -19.61 37.18
CA GLU A 93 -12.32 -19.05 36.79
C GLU A 93 -13.19 -20.02 35.97
N ARG A 94 -12.67 -21.19 35.59
CA ARG A 94 -13.41 -22.18 34.78
C ARG A 94 -14.17 -23.23 35.60
N SER A 95 -13.97 -23.26 36.92
CA SER A 95 -14.52 -24.29 37.82
C SER A 95 -15.46 -23.73 38.90
N GLY A 96 -15.87 -22.46 38.80
CA GLY A 96 -16.81 -21.78 39.72
C GLY A 96 -18.18 -21.57 39.12
#